data_AF-A0A969C6E9-F1
#
_entry.id   AF-A0A969C6E9-F1
#
_cell.length_a   1.000
_cell.length_b   1.000
_cell.length_c   1.000
_cell.angle_alpha   90.00
_cell.angle_beta   90.00
_cell.angle_gamma   90.00
#
_symmetry.space_group_name_H-M   'P 1'
#
loop_
_entity.id
_entity.type
_entity.pdbx_description
1 polymer ?
#
loop_
_entity_poly.entity_id
_entity_poly.type
_entity_poly.pdbx_seq_one_letter_code
_entity_poly.pdbx_strand_id
1 'polypeptide(L)'
;GHLFHSPRPPRTTRSPPSKTCNRLRNILARAEADAAGTDEAILLNTSGNIACASAANVFVLRGNLLMTPPIRAGALPGVTRAAILKLAPQLNLEPAEADLLPADLTNADVVFLTQSTAAWWR
;
A
#
# COMPACT_ATOMS: atom_id res chain seq x y z
N GLY A 1 3.57 12.01 11.80
CA GLY A 1 4.09 10.76 11.22
C GLY A 1 4.69 11.09 9.88
N HIS A 2 5.99 10.85 9.71
CA HIS A 2 6.73 11.23 8.50
C HIS A 2 6.83 10.02 7.57
N LEU A 3 6.23 10.11 6.38
CA LEU A 3 6.29 9.09 5.33
C LEU A 3 7.47 9.43 4.40
N PHE A 4 8.39 8.48 4.19
CA PHE A 4 9.51 8.62 3.26
C PHE A 4 9.09 8.22 1.84
N HIS A 5 9.46 9.04 0.85
CA HIS A 5 9.26 8.79 -0.58
C HIS A 5 10.62 8.51 -1.23
N SER A 6 10.83 7.28 -1.74
CA SER A 6 12.05 6.91 -2.46
C SER A 6 11.96 7.31 -3.95
N PRO A 7 12.89 8.13 -4.48
CA PRO A 7 12.78 8.72 -5.83
C PRO A 7 13.36 7.87 -6.98
N ARG A 8 13.79 6.61 -6.77
CA ARG A 8 14.43 5.81 -7.83
C ARG A 8 13.52 4.69 -8.37
N PRO A 9 13.13 4.69 -9.66
CA PRO A 9 12.50 3.53 -10.27
C PRO A 9 13.57 2.51 -10.71
N PRO A 10 13.58 1.25 -10.20
CA PRO A 10 14.49 0.24 -10.70
C PRO A 10 13.93 -0.44 -11.95
N ARG A 11 14.80 -0.56 -12.95
CA ARG A 11 14.56 -1.08 -14.30
C ARG A 11 14.04 -2.55 -14.27
N THR A 12 12.83 -2.75 -14.81
CA THR A 12 12.18 -3.98 -15.30
C THR A 12 11.99 -5.18 -14.34
N THR A 13 10.75 -5.65 -14.18
CA THR A 13 10.22 -6.95 -14.66
C THR A 13 8.72 -7.02 -14.39
N ARG A 14 7.94 -7.20 -15.46
CA ARG A 14 6.46 -7.31 -15.47
C ARG A 14 6.08 -8.74 -15.05
N SER A 15 6.04 -9.00 -13.76
CA SER A 15 5.40 -10.20 -13.20
C SER A 15 4.18 -9.75 -12.41
N PRO A 16 3.02 -10.43 -12.49
CA PRO A 16 1.88 -10.10 -11.65
C PRO A 16 2.31 -10.15 -10.18
N PRO A 17 1.78 -9.26 -9.31
CA PRO A 17 2.12 -9.22 -7.90
C PRO A 17 1.68 -10.53 -7.22
N SER A 18 2.59 -11.50 -7.23
CA SER A 18 2.50 -12.78 -6.55
C SER A 18 3.21 -12.64 -5.21
N LYS A 19 2.70 -13.28 -4.15
CA LYS A 19 3.40 -13.38 -2.85
C LYS A 19 4.60 -14.32 -2.99
N THR A 20 5.56 -13.93 -3.81
CA THR A 20 6.75 -14.70 -4.17
C THR A 20 7.90 -14.34 -3.24
N CYS A 21 8.81 -15.29 -3.00
CA CYS A 21 10.02 -15.12 -2.16
C CYS A 21 10.99 -14.02 -2.69
N ASN A 22 10.78 -13.52 -3.91
CA ASN A 22 11.51 -12.39 -4.47
C ASN A 22 10.93 -11.05 -3.96
N ARG A 23 11.16 -10.77 -2.68
CA ARG A 23 10.76 -9.53 -1.98
C ARG A 23 11.85 -8.46 -2.03
N LEU A 24 12.85 -8.57 -2.90
CA LEU A 24 14.02 -7.68 -2.92
C LEU A 24 13.64 -6.19 -2.97
N ARG A 25 12.63 -5.81 -3.77
CA ARG A 25 12.12 -4.42 -3.81
C ARG A 25 11.54 -3.97 -2.48
N ASN A 26 10.85 -4.86 -1.78
CA ASN A 26 10.22 -4.55 -0.50
C ASN A 26 11.23 -4.54 0.64
N ILE A 27 12.23 -5.42 0.60
CA ILE A 27 13.33 -5.48 1.57
C ILE A 27 14.19 -4.23 1.44
N LEU A 28 14.52 -3.80 0.21
CA LEU A 28 15.29 -2.57 -0.01
C LEU A 28 14.49 -1.35 0.44
N ALA A 29 13.20 -1.27 0.08
CA ALA A 29 12.33 -0.17 0.54
C ALA A 29 12.25 -0.13 2.08
N ARG A 30 12.18 -1.30 2.74
CA ARG A 30 12.20 -1.38 4.20
C ARG A 30 13.52 -0.89 4.78
N ALA A 31 14.65 -1.32 4.23
CA ALA A 31 15.97 -0.86 4.66
C ALA A 31 16.16 0.66 4.48
N GLU A 32 15.62 1.24 3.40
CA GLU A 32 15.61 2.69 3.17
C GLU A 32 14.73 3.42 4.20
N ALA A 33 13.55 2.87 4.54
CA ALA A 33 12.70 3.43 5.59
C ALA A 33 13.35 3.36 6.97
N ASP A 34 13.97 2.24 7.32
CA ASP A 34 14.69 2.07 8.59
C ASP A 34 15.87 3.06 8.66
N ALA A 35 16.61 3.25 7.57
CA ALA A 35 17.70 4.25 7.48
C ALA A 35 17.20 5.70 7.56
N ALA A 36 15.97 5.97 7.11
CA ALA A 36 15.33 7.28 7.19
C ALA A 36 14.61 7.53 8.53
N GLY A 37 14.60 6.55 9.45
CA GLY A 37 13.90 6.64 10.73
C GLY A 37 12.37 6.67 10.60
N THR A 38 11.82 6.06 9.54
CA THR A 38 10.38 5.99 9.27
C THR A 38 9.85 4.58 9.49
N ASP A 39 8.62 4.46 10.00
CA ASP A 39 8.04 3.17 10.38
C ASP A 39 7.74 2.26 9.19
N GLU A 40 7.49 2.84 8.00
CA GLU A 40 7.11 2.10 6.81
C GLU A 40 7.42 2.84 5.50
N ALA A 41 7.78 2.09 4.46
CA ALA A 41 7.98 2.61 3.11
C ALA A 41 6.74 2.41 2.24
N ILE A 42 6.36 3.45 1.49
CA ILE A 42 5.35 3.38 0.42
C ILE A 42 6.05 3.18 -0.91
N LEU A 43 5.68 2.13 -1.63
CA LEU A 43 6.20 1.80 -2.95
C LEU A 43 5.32 2.44 -4.02
N LEU A 44 5.98 3.06 -4.99
CA LEU A 44 5.34 3.58 -6.19
C LEU A 44 5.60 2.66 -7.39
N ASN A 45 4.63 2.63 -8.31
CA ASN A 45 4.82 2.02 -9.61
C ASN A 45 5.57 2.97 -10.55
N THR A 46 5.86 2.50 -11.77
CA THR A 46 6.62 3.26 -12.77
C THR A 46 5.91 4.53 -13.24
N SER A 47 4.60 4.64 -13.02
CA SER A 47 3.80 5.81 -13.35
C SER A 47 3.73 6.83 -12.21
N GLY A 48 4.39 6.55 -11.07
CA GLY A 48 4.36 7.41 -9.89
C GLY A 48 3.14 7.22 -8.99
N ASN A 49 2.27 6.25 -9.28
CA ASN A 49 1.12 5.94 -8.44
C ASN A 49 1.54 4.99 -7.31
N ILE A 50 0.84 5.04 -6.19
CA ILE A 50 1.01 4.14 -5.06
C ILE A 50 0.66 2.71 -5.50
N ALA A 51 1.56 1.78 -5.23
CA ALA A 51 1.35 0.35 -5.48
C ALA A 51 0.95 -0.37 -4.18
N CYS A 52 1.83 -0.33 -3.17
CA CYS A 52 1.64 -0.93 -1.86
C CYS A 52 2.69 -0.37 -0.87
N ALA A 53 2.62 -0.77 0.40
CA ALA A 53 3.70 -0.57 1.35
C ALA A 53 4.68 -1.77 1.32
N SER A 54 5.82 -1.67 2.00
CA SER A 54 6.86 -2.72 1.97
C SER A 54 6.31 -4.11 2.37
N ALA A 55 5.42 -4.16 3.37
CA ALA A 55 4.82 -5.40 3.84
C ALA A 55 3.28 -5.44 3.77
N ALA A 56 2.62 -4.39 3.31
CA ALA A 56 1.17 -4.22 3.46
C ALA A 56 0.48 -3.58 2.25
N ASN A 57 -0.83 -3.77 2.12
CA ASN A 57 -1.66 -2.97 1.19
C ASN A 57 -2.04 -1.64 1.84
N VAL A 58 -2.15 -0.59 1.02
CA VAL A 58 -2.49 0.77 1.46
C VAL A 58 -3.97 1.03 1.23
N PHE A 59 -4.62 1.64 2.20
CA PHE A 59 -5.97 2.18 2.12
C PHE A 59 -5.99 3.65 2.51
N VAL A 60 -6.81 4.41 1.80
CA VAL A 60 -7.03 5.84 2.00
C VAL A 60 -8.52 6.07 2.19
N LEU A 61 -8.91 6.71 3.28
CA LEU A 61 -10.28 7.13 3.53
C LEU A 61 -10.38 8.65 3.36
N ARG A 62 -11.36 9.10 2.56
CA ARG A 62 -11.71 10.51 2.39
C ARG A 62 -13.23 10.65 2.44
N GLY A 63 -13.74 11.27 3.50
CA GLY A 63 -15.15 11.24 3.87
C GLY A 63 -15.62 9.80 3.97
N ASN A 64 -16.48 9.41 3.04
CA ASN A 64 -17.05 8.07 2.98
C ASN A 64 -16.39 7.16 1.93
N LEU A 65 -15.43 7.69 1.15
CA LEU A 65 -14.79 6.98 0.05
C LEU A 65 -13.55 6.25 0.55
N LEU A 66 -13.59 4.92 0.51
CA LEU A 66 -12.48 4.04 0.89
C LEU A 66 -11.73 3.59 -0.37
N MET A 67 -10.58 4.17 -0.61
CA MET A 67 -9.77 3.90 -1.79
C MET A 67 -8.59 2.97 -1.49
N THR A 68 -8.27 2.10 -2.44
CA THR A 68 -7.03 1.30 -2.41
C THR A 68 -6.48 1.19 -3.84
N PRO A 69 -5.16 1.08 -4.03
CA PRO A 69 -4.61 0.87 -5.35
C PRO A 69 -5.13 -0.43 -5.98
N PRO A 70 -5.40 -0.43 -7.30
CA PRO A 70 -5.84 -1.62 -8.00
C PRO A 70 -4.69 -2.63 -8.13
N ILE A 71 -5.01 -3.91 -8.30
CA ILE A 71 -3.98 -4.97 -8.46
C ILE A 71 -3.05 -4.66 -9.65
N ARG A 72 -3.59 -4.07 -10.73
CA ARG A 72 -2.81 -3.63 -11.90
C ARG A 72 -1.72 -2.60 -11.57
N ALA A 73 -1.91 -1.80 -10.52
CA ALA A 73 -0.96 -0.79 -10.08
C ALA A 73 0.20 -1.39 -9.25
N GLY A 74 0.15 -2.69 -8.96
CA GLY A 74 1.16 -3.39 -8.15
C GLY A 74 0.69 -3.71 -6.72
N ALA A 75 -0.59 -3.47 -6.39
CA ALA A 75 -1.16 -3.91 -5.12
C ALA A 75 -1.20 -5.44 -5.02
N LEU A 76 -1.04 -5.96 -3.81
CA LEU A 76 -1.10 -7.40 -3.57
C LEU A 76 -2.56 -7.86 -3.50
N PRO A 77 -2.94 -8.97 -4.16
CA PRO A 77 -4.23 -9.62 -3.96
C PRO A 77 -4.27 -10.27 -2.56
N GLY A 78 -4.46 -9.44 -1.54
CA GLY A 78 -4.49 -9.84 -0.14
C GLY A 78 -5.87 -10.32 0.30
N VAL A 79 -5.93 -11.38 1.11
CA VAL A 79 -7.19 -11.86 1.71
C VAL A 79 -7.85 -10.77 2.58
N THR A 80 -7.05 -10.05 3.38
CA THR A 80 -7.52 -8.93 4.20
C THR A 80 -8.04 -7.78 3.35
N ARG A 81 -7.37 -7.46 2.23
CA ARG A 81 -7.84 -6.44 1.28
C ARG A 81 -9.21 -6.81 0.72
N ALA A 82 -9.38 -8.04 0.26
CA ALA A 82 -10.65 -8.52 -0.27
C ALA A 82 -11.77 -8.48 0.79
N ALA A 83 -11.47 -8.86 2.03
CA ALA A 83 -12.42 -8.79 3.14
C ALA A 83 -12.84 -7.34 3.43
N ILE A 84 -11.90 -6.40 3.46
CA ILE A 84 -12.19 -4.97 3.69
C ILE A 84 -13.08 -4.40 2.60
N LEU A 85 -12.75 -4.65 1.32
CA LEU A 85 -13.56 -4.16 0.20
C LEU A 85 -14.99 -4.74 0.24
N LYS A 86 -15.16 -5.97 0.74
CA LYS A 86 -16.47 -6.61 0.91
C LYS A 86 -17.27 -6.07 2.11
N LEU A 87 -16.59 -5.73 3.20
CA LEU A 87 -17.22 -5.29 4.46
C LEU A 87 -17.47 -3.78 4.51
N ALA A 88 -16.69 -2.99 3.76
CA ALA A 88 -16.80 -1.53 3.74
C ALA A 88 -18.24 -1.01 3.52
N PRO A 89 -19.04 -1.55 2.57
CA PRO A 89 -20.42 -1.11 2.39
C PRO A 89 -21.33 -1.33 3.61
N GLN A 90 -21.03 -2.34 4.45
CA GLN A 90 -21.79 -2.61 5.68
C GLN A 90 -21.52 -1.56 6.77
N LEU A 91 -20.42 -0.84 6.66
CA LEU A 91 -20.04 0.27 7.54
C LEU A 91 -20.40 1.63 6.92
N ASN A 92 -21.28 1.63 5.92
CA ASN A 92 -21.64 2.77 5.09
C ASN A 92 -20.48 3.36 4.27
N LEU A 93 -19.33 2.68 4.11
CA LEU A 93 -18.23 3.18 3.30
C LEU A 93 -18.38 2.77 1.82
N GLU A 94 -17.93 3.62 0.91
CA GLU A 94 -17.89 3.38 -0.54
C GLU A 94 -16.51 2.87 -0.97
N PRO A 95 -16.30 1.56 -1.15
CA PRO A 95 -15.01 1.01 -1.56
C PRO A 95 -14.74 1.28 -3.04
N ALA A 96 -13.55 1.79 -3.35
CA ALA A 96 -13.09 2.02 -4.72
C ALA A 96 -11.65 1.52 -4.92
N GLU A 97 -11.42 0.85 -6.06
CA GLU A 97 -10.06 0.60 -6.54
C GLU A 97 -9.63 1.73 -7.48
N ALA A 98 -8.74 2.60 -7.02
CA ALA A 98 -8.33 3.80 -7.73
C ALA A 98 -6.81 3.96 -7.76
N ASP A 99 -6.28 4.53 -8.84
CA ASP A 99 -4.88 4.94 -8.90
C ASP A 99 -4.68 6.10 -7.91
N LEU A 100 -3.81 5.91 -6.92
CA LEU A 100 -3.55 6.88 -5.85
C LEU A 100 -2.18 7.53 -6.06
N LEU A 101 -2.08 8.84 -5.81
CA LEU A 101 -0.83 9.59 -5.80
C LEU A 101 -0.33 9.76 -4.36
N PRO A 102 0.97 10.05 -4.15
CA PRO A 102 1.48 10.40 -2.83
C PRO A 102 0.71 11.55 -2.14
N ALA A 103 0.21 12.51 -2.93
CA ALA A 103 -0.62 13.61 -2.45
C ALA A 103 -1.98 13.16 -1.87
N ASP A 104 -2.48 11.99 -2.28
CA ASP A 104 -3.71 11.44 -1.69
C ASP A 104 -3.51 10.98 -0.25
N LEU A 105 -2.29 10.62 0.15
CA LEU A 105 -1.98 10.27 1.55
C LEU A 105 -2.00 11.50 2.45
N THR A 106 -1.53 12.64 1.96
CA THR A 106 -1.53 13.90 2.73
C THR A 106 -2.91 14.53 2.81
N ASN A 107 -3.76 14.29 1.82
CA ASN A 107 -5.14 14.81 1.73
C ASN A 107 -6.19 13.79 2.24
N ALA A 108 -5.76 12.72 2.88
CA ALA A 108 -6.64 11.70 3.45
C ALA A 108 -7.10 12.11 4.85
N ASP A 109 -8.31 11.70 5.22
CA ASP A 109 -8.74 11.78 6.62
C ASP A 109 -8.04 10.68 7.44
N VAL A 110 -7.93 9.48 6.86
CA VAL A 110 -7.25 8.34 7.46
C VAL A 110 -6.49 7.56 6.39
N VAL A 111 -5.25 7.18 6.70
CA VAL A 111 -4.47 6.20 5.94
C VAL A 111 -4.20 5.02 6.84
N PHE A 112 -4.43 3.80 6.34
CA PHE A 112 -4.10 2.60 7.10
C PHE A 112 -3.53 1.49 6.20
N LEU A 113 -2.81 0.58 6.83
CA LEU A 113 -2.08 -0.49 6.17
C LEU A 113 -2.65 -1.85 6.58
N THR A 114 -2.72 -2.78 5.64
CA THR A 114 -3.21 -4.13 5.91
C THR A 114 -2.20 -5.18 5.50
N GLN A 115 -1.82 -6.03 6.45
CA GLN A 115 -0.96 -7.18 6.26
C GLN A 115 -1.64 -8.42 6.84
N SER A 116 -1.32 -9.61 6.33
CA SER A 116 -1.92 -10.86 6.82
C SER A 116 -1.33 -11.31 8.16
N THR A 117 -0.12 -10.87 8.49
CA THR A 117 0.48 -11.05 9.82
C THR A 117 -0.15 -10.04 10.78
N ALA A 118 -1.24 -10.44 11.42
CA ALA A 118 -1.59 -9.89 12.72
C ALA A 118 -0.56 -10.45 13.72
N ALA A 119 0.54 -9.71 13.94
CA ALA A 119 1.41 -10.02 15.05
C ALA A 119 0.77 -9.43 16.31
N TRP A 120 0.08 -10.28 17.05
CA TRP A 120 -0.23 -10.01 18.45
C TRP A 120 1.11 -9.98 19.20
N TRP A 121 1.59 -8.78 19.53
CA TRP A 121 2.67 -8.64 20.49
C TRP A 121 2.05 -8.39 21.86
N ARG A 122 2.41 -9.22 22.83
CA ARG A 122 2.22 -8.97 24.26
C ARG A 122 3.21 -7.92 24.74
#